data_AF-A0A2E7ZXS9-F1
#
_entry.id   AF-A0A2E7ZXS9-F1
#
_cell.length_a   1.000
_cell.length_b   1.000
_cell.length_c   1.000
_cell.angle_alpha   90.00
_cell.angle_beta   90.00
_cell.angle_gamma   90.00
#
_symmetry.space_group_name_H-M   'P 1'
#
loop_
_entity.id
_entity.type
_entity.pdbx_description
1 polymer ?
#
loop_
_entity_poly.entity_id
_entity_poly.type
_entity_poly.pdbx_seq_one_letter_code
_entity_poly.pdbx_strand_id
1 'polypeptide(L)'
;MNKKLLAVAIAGTLASPMAIADVAVSGSIRVQLQGQQQAAGGTHFQVVDGTSRLRFKASEDLGNGSSAFANYEFRVDAGQGSLVTGNTQRVTEVGIKGGFGRLGMGSQWSTLWGAVGNHIDLSNVYGGGAYLGQYRMNHSIKYSTTMGAMGLSVDAQMDKDATDDVDRSTIGLTGSMGAIGYGVAWQNRAASGDYTGVGVGVKMGDLKVNAAWEDVDGVDTSTNVNIGRIAGVLLAYGKKD
;
A
#
# COMPACT_ATOMS: atom_id res chain seq x y z
N MET A 1 -35.63 37.97 -9.23
CA MET A 1 -35.39 36.73 -10.01
C MET A 1 -34.72 35.71 -9.08
N ASN A 2 -35.48 34.78 -8.51
CA ASN A 2 -34.93 33.75 -7.62
C ASN A 2 -34.96 32.40 -8.34
N LYS A 3 -33.81 31.97 -8.88
CA LYS A 3 -33.67 30.61 -9.43
C LYS A 3 -33.15 29.70 -8.32
N LYS A 4 -34.03 28.87 -7.75
CA LYS A 4 -33.64 27.74 -6.88
C LYS A 4 -33.31 26.57 -7.81
N LEU A 5 -32.04 26.13 -7.82
CA LEU A 5 -31.63 24.92 -8.54
C LEU A 5 -31.82 23.71 -7.61
N LEU A 6 -32.68 22.78 -8.02
CA LEU A 6 -32.79 21.44 -7.41
C LEU A 6 -31.63 20.59 -7.93
N ALA A 7 -30.75 20.13 -7.05
CA ALA A 7 -29.71 19.16 -7.37
C ALA A 7 -30.27 17.74 -7.20
N VAL A 8 -30.34 16.99 -8.30
CA VAL A 8 -30.63 15.54 -8.29
C VAL A 8 -29.30 14.81 -8.30
N ALA A 9 -28.97 14.14 -7.19
CA ALA A 9 -27.87 13.20 -7.13
C ALA A 9 -28.33 11.85 -7.69
N ILE A 10 -27.89 11.50 -8.89
CA ILE A 10 -28.02 10.13 -9.41
C ILE A 10 -26.83 9.34 -8.88
N ALA A 11 -27.02 8.67 -7.75
CA ALA A 11 -26.13 7.58 -7.32
C ALA A 11 -26.38 6.39 -8.25
N GLY A 12 -25.65 6.32 -9.35
CA GLY A 12 -25.67 5.18 -10.26
C GLY A 12 -24.94 4.00 -9.61
N THR A 13 -25.68 3.07 -9.05
CA THR A 13 -25.23 1.70 -8.78
C THR A 13 -24.78 1.08 -10.09
N LEU A 14 -23.49 0.82 -10.27
CA LEU A 14 -22.99 0.06 -11.41
C LEU A 14 -23.44 -1.40 -11.25
N ALA A 15 -24.33 -1.80 -12.15
CA ALA A 15 -24.78 -3.17 -12.33
C ALA A 15 -23.66 -4.05 -12.92
N SER A 16 -23.49 -5.26 -12.37
CA SER A 16 -22.90 -6.43 -13.04
C SER A 16 -23.99 -7.18 -13.83
N PRO A 17 -23.72 -8.14 -14.76
CA PRO A 17 -22.45 -8.77 -15.15
C PRO A 17 -22.22 -8.95 -16.67
N MET A 18 -20.98 -9.26 -17.11
CA MET A 18 -20.68 -9.87 -18.42
C MET A 18 -19.48 -10.82 -18.25
N ALA A 19 -19.65 -12.12 -18.55
CA ALA A 19 -18.65 -13.16 -18.34
C ALA A 19 -17.74 -13.38 -19.57
N ILE A 20 -16.48 -12.92 -19.46
CA ILE A 20 -15.31 -13.29 -20.28
C ILE A 20 -14.12 -13.17 -19.32
N ALA A 21 -13.71 -14.27 -18.68
CA ALA A 21 -13.07 -14.25 -17.34
C ALA A 21 -13.93 -13.48 -16.30
N ASP A 22 -13.80 -13.78 -15.01
CA ASP A 22 -14.46 -12.94 -14.00
C ASP A 22 -13.67 -11.64 -13.87
N VAL A 23 -13.96 -10.66 -14.74
CA VAL A 23 -13.36 -9.33 -14.70
C VAL A 23 -14.18 -8.47 -13.75
N ALA A 24 -13.71 -8.36 -12.52
CA ALA A 24 -14.29 -7.46 -11.53
C ALA A 24 -13.78 -6.04 -11.75
N VAL A 25 -14.69 -5.14 -12.13
CA VAL A 25 -14.46 -3.69 -12.14
C VAL A 25 -14.81 -3.13 -10.78
N SER A 26 -13.88 -2.40 -10.17
CA SER A 26 -14.05 -1.78 -8.86
C SER A 26 -13.29 -0.46 -8.78
N GLY A 27 -13.55 0.35 -7.78
CA GLY A 27 -12.87 1.63 -7.65
C GLY A 27 -13.35 2.42 -6.44
N SER A 28 -12.78 3.60 -6.28
CA SER A 28 -13.22 4.56 -5.27
C SER A 28 -12.94 5.98 -5.77
N ILE A 29 -13.95 6.84 -5.69
CA ILE A 29 -13.79 8.28 -5.82
C ILE A 29 -13.75 8.84 -4.40
N ARG A 30 -12.65 9.52 -4.07
CA ARG A 30 -12.36 10.06 -2.74
C ARG A 30 -12.02 11.53 -2.90
N VAL A 31 -12.89 12.40 -2.39
CA VAL A 31 -12.72 13.84 -2.44
C VAL A 31 -12.66 14.37 -1.02
N GLN A 32 -11.72 15.27 -0.75
CA GLN A 32 -11.48 15.83 0.58
C GLN A 32 -11.47 17.36 0.51
N LEU A 33 -12.07 18.01 1.49
CA LEU A 33 -11.84 19.43 1.76
C LEU A 33 -10.68 19.53 2.74
N GLN A 34 -9.59 20.17 2.32
CA GLN A 34 -8.37 20.29 3.08
C GLN A 34 -8.05 21.76 3.36
N GLY A 35 -7.86 22.11 4.63
CA GLY A 35 -7.22 23.37 5.02
C GLY A 35 -5.70 23.18 5.02
N GLN A 36 -4.98 24.00 4.28
CA GLN A 36 -3.51 24.03 4.25
C GLN A 36 -3.03 25.39 4.70
N GLN A 37 -2.19 25.42 5.74
CA GLN A 37 -1.54 26.65 6.18
C GLN A 37 -0.45 27.02 5.17
N GLN A 38 -0.57 28.20 4.56
CA GLN A 38 0.48 28.74 3.70
C GLN A 38 1.48 29.55 4.52
N ALA A 39 2.75 29.48 4.15
CA ALA A 39 3.86 30.11 4.87
C ALA A 39 3.69 31.61 5.09
N ALA A 40 2.95 32.31 4.23
CA ALA A 40 2.75 33.77 4.29
C ALA A 40 1.28 34.23 4.16
N GLY A 41 0.28 33.33 4.21
CA GLY A 41 -1.08 33.64 3.73
C GLY A 41 -2.26 33.15 4.58
N GLY A 42 -2.02 32.60 5.77
CA GLY A 42 -3.07 31.96 6.58
C GLY A 42 -3.50 30.59 6.02
N THR A 43 -4.66 30.10 6.43
CA THR A 43 -5.18 28.80 5.98
C THR A 43 -5.96 28.92 4.68
N HIS A 44 -5.51 28.24 3.63
CA HIS A 44 -6.22 28.11 2.35
C HIS A 44 -7.00 26.80 2.32
N PHE A 45 -8.29 26.87 1.99
CA PHE A 45 -9.13 25.67 1.79
C PHE A 45 -9.10 25.25 0.32
N GLN A 46 -8.86 23.97 0.08
CA GLN A 46 -8.84 23.38 -1.25
C GLN A 46 -9.60 22.05 -1.26
N VAL A 47 -10.19 21.73 -2.41
CA VAL A 47 -10.76 20.41 -2.69
C VAL A 47 -9.68 19.57 -3.36
N VAL A 48 -9.35 18.42 -2.78
CA VAL A 48 -8.26 17.56 -3.22
C VAL A 48 -8.69 16.11 -3.38
N ASP A 49 -7.95 15.37 -4.22
CA ASP A 49 -8.11 13.94 -4.36
C ASP A 49 -7.57 13.18 -3.13
N GLY A 50 -8.45 12.45 -2.46
CA GLY A 50 -8.16 11.56 -1.33
C GLY A 50 -7.67 10.18 -1.77
N THR A 51 -6.95 10.11 -2.89
CA THR A 51 -6.44 8.87 -3.48
C THR A 51 -7.41 8.04 -4.32
N SER A 52 -8.21 8.68 -5.16
CA SER A 52 -9.14 7.99 -6.06
C SER A 52 -8.45 6.99 -7.00
N ARG A 53 -9.22 6.01 -7.47
CA ARG A 53 -8.74 4.94 -8.35
C ARG A 53 -9.86 4.18 -9.04
N LEU A 54 -9.53 3.63 -10.18
CA LEU A 54 -10.30 2.62 -10.90
C LEU A 54 -9.46 1.34 -10.98
N ARG A 55 -10.08 0.18 -10.87
CA ARG A 55 -9.41 -1.11 -10.82
C ARG A 55 -10.16 -2.15 -11.64
N PHE A 56 -9.40 -2.91 -12.40
CA PHE A 56 -9.83 -4.12 -13.09
C PHE A 56 -9.05 -5.29 -12.50
N LYS A 57 -9.78 -6.29 -12.01
CA LYS A 57 -9.20 -7.55 -11.53
C LYS A 57 -9.73 -8.67 -12.40
N ALA A 58 -8.84 -9.50 -12.91
CA ALA A 58 -9.19 -10.72 -13.61
C ALA A 58 -8.56 -11.91 -12.89
N SER A 59 -9.24 -13.04 -12.89
CA SER A 59 -8.72 -14.31 -12.40
C SER A 59 -9.21 -15.42 -13.31
N GLU A 60 -8.33 -16.38 -13.57
CA GLU A 60 -8.64 -17.58 -14.34
C GLU A 60 -8.16 -18.80 -13.57
N ASP A 61 -9.03 -19.80 -13.41
CA ASP A 61 -8.69 -21.07 -12.78
C ASP A 61 -7.83 -21.89 -13.76
N LEU A 62 -6.67 -22.34 -13.30
CA LEU A 62 -5.75 -23.18 -14.07
C LEU A 62 -5.95 -24.67 -13.74
N GLY A 63 -6.88 -24.98 -12.83
CA GLY A 63 -7.09 -26.32 -12.30
C GLY A 63 -6.14 -26.64 -11.14
N ASN A 64 -6.40 -27.78 -10.48
CA ASN A 64 -5.60 -28.30 -9.38
C ASN A 64 -5.35 -27.29 -8.23
N GLY A 65 -6.31 -26.40 -7.99
CA GLY A 65 -6.23 -25.37 -6.94
C GLY A 65 -5.27 -24.22 -7.25
N SER A 66 -4.87 -24.04 -8.51
CA SER A 66 -4.04 -22.92 -8.96
C SER A 66 -4.83 -21.98 -9.86
N SER A 67 -4.52 -20.69 -9.82
CA SER A 67 -5.16 -19.69 -10.67
C SER A 67 -4.16 -18.65 -11.18
N ALA A 68 -4.35 -18.19 -12.41
CA ALA A 68 -3.72 -16.97 -12.91
C ALA A 68 -4.52 -15.75 -12.45
N PHE A 69 -3.87 -14.61 -12.28
CA PHE A 69 -4.52 -13.35 -11.97
C PHE A 69 -3.88 -12.17 -12.69
N ALA A 70 -4.68 -11.14 -12.93
CA ALA A 70 -4.23 -9.82 -13.34
C ALA A 70 -4.94 -8.75 -12.51
N ASN A 71 -4.22 -7.71 -12.11
CA ASN A 71 -4.78 -6.54 -11.45
C ASN A 71 -4.23 -5.30 -12.13
N TYR A 72 -5.10 -4.53 -12.79
CA TYR A 72 -4.79 -3.20 -13.28
C TYR A 72 -5.47 -2.18 -12.38
N GLU A 73 -4.70 -1.25 -11.83
CA GLU A 73 -5.26 -0.15 -11.06
C GLU A 73 -4.74 1.18 -11.60
N PHE A 74 -5.66 2.09 -11.91
CA PHE A 74 -5.39 3.41 -12.44
C PHE A 74 -5.63 4.46 -11.37
N ARG A 75 -4.70 5.41 -11.23
CA ARG A 75 -4.88 6.55 -10.33
C ARG A 75 -5.72 7.60 -11.02
N VAL A 76 -6.76 8.06 -10.32
CA VAL A 76 -7.58 9.20 -10.74
C VAL A 76 -7.32 10.32 -9.76
N ASP A 77 -7.16 11.55 -10.26
CA ASP A 77 -7.25 12.77 -9.48
C ASP A 77 -8.68 13.30 -9.61
N ALA A 78 -9.50 13.12 -8.58
CA ALA A 78 -10.88 13.60 -8.58
C ALA A 78 -11.03 15.11 -8.40
N GLY A 79 -10.02 15.80 -7.86
CA GLY A 79 -10.02 17.25 -7.73
C GLY A 79 -9.77 17.94 -9.06
N GLN A 80 -8.88 17.38 -9.88
CA GLN A 80 -8.54 17.88 -11.21
C GLN A 80 -9.37 17.25 -12.34
N GLY A 81 -9.98 16.09 -12.10
CA GLY A 81 -10.70 15.33 -13.13
C GLY A 81 -9.77 14.67 -14.15
N SER A 82 -8.59 14.23 -13.73
CA SER A 82 -7.54 13.70 -14.60
C SER A 82 -7.07 12.30 -14.16
N LEU A 83 -6.34 11.60 -15.03
CA LEU A 83 -5.55 10.44 -14.63
C LEU A 83 -4.18 10.91 -14.13
N VAL A 84 -3.71 10.32 -13.03
CA VAL A 84 -2.36 10.60 -12.53
C VAL A 84 -1.39 9.62 -13.18
N THR A 85 -0.34 10.16 -13.78
CA THR A 85 0.73 9.41 -14.43
C THR A 85 1.96 9.33 -13.54
N GLY A 86 2.89 8.43 -13.87
CA GLY A 86 4.15 8.22 -13.14
C GLY A 86 4.27 6.82 -12.54
N ASN A 87 5.46 6.52 -12.03
CA ASN A 87 5.80 5.19 -11.53
C ASN A 87 5.10 4.91 -10.20
N THR A 88 4.72 3.66 -9.96
CA THR A 88 4.20 3.16 -8.66
C THR A 88 2.95 3.83 -8.10
N GLN A 89 2.24 4.62 -8.93
CA GLN A 89 1.00 5.31 -8.54
C GLN A 89 -0.05 4.34 -7.99
N ARG A 90 -0.10 3.14 -8.56
CA ARG A 90 -1.03 2.05 -8.25
C ARG A 90 -0.43 0.67 -8.56
N VAL A 91 -1.14 -0.38 -8.15
CA VAL A 91 -0.74 -1.76 -8.40
C VAL A 91 -1.18 -2.18 -9.81
N THR A 92 -0.22 -2.60 -10.61
CA THR A 92 -0.43 -3.12 -11.97
C THR A 92 0.42 -4.36 -12.13
N GLU A 93 -0.20 -5.53 -12.03
CA GLU A 93 0.52 -6.80 -11.89
C GLU A 93 -0.22 -7.97 -12.53
N VAL A 94 0.55 -9.00 -12.85
CA VAL A 94 0.08 -10.32 -13.27
C VAL A 94 0.77 -11.39 -12.45
N GLY A 95 0.18 -12.57 -12.37
CA GLY A 95 0.83 -13.66 -11.66
C GLY A 95 0.01 -14.93 -11.55
N ILE A 96 0.53 -15.84 -10.73
CA ILE A 96 -0.08 -17.12 -10.41
C ILE A 96 -0.16 -17.29 -8.90
N LYS A 97 -1.21 -17.97 -8.44
CA LYS A 97 -1.38 -18.33 -7.04
C LYS A 97 -1.95 -19.73 -6.91
N GLY A 98 -1.67 -20.39 -5.80
CA GLY A 98 -2.20 -21.71 -5.47
C GLY A 98 -1.77 -22.13 -4.07
N GLY A 99 -1.80 -23.42 -3.78
CA GLY A 99 -1.34 -23.96 -2.48
C GLY A 99 0.13 -23.66 -2.15
N PHE A 100 0.95 -23.39 -3.18
CA PHE A 100 2.35 -22.99 -3.04
C PHE A 100 2.53 -21.51 -2.64
N GLY A 101 1.47 -20.72 -2.56
CA GLY A 101 1.54 -19.28 -2.35
C GLY A 101 1.23 -18.48 -3.62
N ARG A 102 1.88 -17.33 -3.77
CA ARG A 102 1.61 -16.35 -4.84
C ARG A 102 2.92 -15.85 -5.42
N LEU A 103 3.04 -15.93 -6.75
CA LEU A 103 4.09 -15.27 -7.52
C LEU A 103 3.45 -14.17 -8.36
N GLY A 104 3.92 -12.94 -8.23
CA GLY A 104 3.43 -11.79 -8.97
C GLY A 104 4.55 -10.98 -9.60
N MET A 105 4.28 -10.38 -10.75
CA MET A 105 5.22 -9.56 -11.52
C MET A 105 4.57 -8.25 -11.94
N GLY A 106 5.33 -7.16 -11.91
CA GLY A 106 4.90 -5.83 -12.34
C GLY A 106 5.13 -4.74 -11.30
N SER A 107 4.19 -3.80 -11.20
CA SER A 107 4.14 -2.78 -10.16
C SER A 107 3.27 -3.23 -9.00
N GLN A 108 3.86 -3.51 -7.85
CA GLN A 108 3.15 -4.13 -6.72
C GLN A 108 3.67 -3.66 -5.36
N TRP A 109 3.00 -4.07 -4.29
CA TRP A 109 3.41 -3.76 -2.93
C TRP A 109 4.74 -4.43 -2.59
N SER A 110 5.67 -3.67 -2.01
CA SER A 110 6.96 -4.22 -1.57
C SER A 110 6.78 -5.20 -0.41
N THR A 111 7.77 -6.08 -0.21
CA THR A 111 7.85 -6.89 1.01
C THR A 111 8.05 -6.02 2.25
N LEU A 112 8.87 -4.96 2.15
CA LEU A 112 9.10 -4.00 3.23
C LEU A 112 7.80 -3.39 3.76
N TRP A 113 6.92 -2.94 2.86
CA TRP A 113 5.65 -2.35 3.24
C TRP A 113 4.73 -3.38 3.90
N GLY A 114 4.68 -4.59 3.33
CA GLY A 114 3.88 -5.69 3.87
C GLY A 114 4.32 -6.10 5.28
N ALA A 115 5.62 -6.14 5.53
CA ALA A 115 6.19 -6.63 6.78
C ALA A 115 6.34 -5.57 7.87
N VAL A 116 6.77 -4.36 7.53
CA VAL A 116 7.13 -3.32 8.51
C VAL A 116 6.23 -2.10 8.35
N GLY A 117 6.00 -1.64 7.11
CA GLY A 117 5.23 -0.42 6.84
C GLY A 117 3.80 -0.41 7.43
N ASN A 118 3.11 -1.56 7.43
CA ASN A 118 1.78 -1.71 8.05
C ASN A 118 1.76 -1.48 9.58
N HIS A 119 2.91 -1.53 10.25
CA HIS A 119 3.05 -1.21 11.68
C HIS A 119 3.34 0.28 11.92
N ILE A 120 3.81 1.00 10.89
CA ILE A 120 4.26 2.39 10.95
C ILE A 120 3.16 3.34 10.51
N ASP A 121 2.51 3.05 9.39
CA ASP A 121 1.52 3.93 8.78
C ASP A 121 0.15 3.23 8.76
N LEU A 122 -0.57 3.37 9.87
CA LEU A 122 -1.93 2.83 10.01
C LEU A 122 -3.00 3.67 9.29
N SER A 123 -2.72 4.94 9.03
CA SER A 123 -3.73 5.90 8.56
C SER A 123 -3.76 6.08 7.04
N ASN A 124 -2.67 5.74 6.35
CA ASN A 124 -2.35 6.01 4.95
C ASN A 124 -2.33 7.49 4.53
N VAL A 125 -2.75 8.42 5.39
CA VAL A 125 -3.03 9.82 5.03
C VAL A 125 -2.29 10.81 5.93
N TYR A 126 -2.14 10.54 7.23
CA TYR A 126 -1.62 11.52 8.21
C TYR A 126 -0.63 10.97 9.25
N GLY A 127 -0.43 9.66 9.32
CA GLY A 127 0.46 8.99 10.27
C GLY A 127 1.28 7.99 9.48
N GLY A 128 2.59 8.13 9.48
CA GLY A 128 3.49 7.47 8.52
C GLY A 128 4.67 8.32 8.08
N GLY A 129 4.76 9.56 8.57
CA GLY A 129 5.84 10.50 8.22
C GLY A 129 7.25 10.00 8.53
N ALA A 130 7.39 8.96 9.37
CA ALA A 130 8.68 8.35 9.66
C ALA A 130 8.99 7.06 8.86
N TYR A 131 8.14 6.58 7.95
CA TYR A 131 8.47 5.38 7.15
C TYR A 131 9.67 5.63 6.22
N LEU A 132 10.64 4.70 6.21
CA LEU A 132 11.86 4.75 5.40
C LEU A 132 11.89 3.67 4.30
N GLY A 133 11.06 2.65 4.42
CA GLY A 133 11.00 1.57 3.44
C GLY A 133 10.37 1.98 2.11
N GLN A 134 10.57 1.15 1.09
CA GLN A 134 9.88 1.33 -0.19
C GLN A 134 8.41 0.96 -0.05
N TYR A 135 7.50 1.77 -0.59
CA TYR A 135 6.05 1.55 -0.49
C TYR A 135 5.53 0.56 -1.54
N ARG A 136 5.68 0.93 -2.82
CA ARG A 136 5.42 0.07 -3.97
C ARG A 136 6.67 0.00 -4.83
N MET A 137 6.77 -1.11 -5.53
CA MET A 137 7.85 -1.43 -6.46
C MET A 137 7.32 -1.31 -7.88
N ASN A 138 8.17 -0.87 -8.80
CA ASN A 138 8.02 -1.05 -10.24
C ASN A 138 9.01 -2.15 -10.70
N HIS A 139 8.84 -2.67 -11.92
CA HIS A 139 9.76 -3.66 -12.52
C HIS A 139 10.14 -4.81 -11.56
N SER A 140 9.14 -5.36 -10.87
CA SER A 140 9.38 -6.26 -9.75
C SER A 140 8.84 -7.66 -9.96
N ILE A 141 9.46 -8.62 -9.30
CA ILE A 141 8.97 -9.98 -9.09
C ILE A 141 8.85 -10.20 -7.58
N LYS A 142 7.74 -10.77 -7.12
CA LYS A 142 7.50 -11.05 -5.71
C LYS A 142 6.88 -12.42 -5.53
N TYR A 143 7.46 -13.20 -4.64
CA TYR A 143 6.88 -14.43 -4.14
C TYR A 143 6.44 -14.25 -2.69
N SER A 144 5.29 -14.81 -2.33
CA SER A 144 4.78 -14.80 -0.97
C SER A 144 4.02 -16.08 -0.65
N THR A 145 4.22 -16.63 0.54
CA THR A 145 3.52 -17.82 1.02
C THR A 145 3.25 -17.73 2.51
N THR A 146 2.39 -18.61 3.02
CA THR A 146 2.04 -18.69 4.43
C THR A 146 2.22 -20.12 4.92
N MET A 147 2.94 -20.29 6.03
CA MET A 147 3.19 -21.54 6.72
C MET A 147 2.63 -21.42 8.14
N GLY A 148 1.40 -21.91 8.33
CA GLY A 148 0.68 -21.76 9.60
C GLY A 148 0.46 -20.29 9.94
N ALA A 149 0.98 -19.85 11.09
CA ALA A 149 0.86 -18.47 11.57
C ALA A 149 1.87 -17.49 10.94
N MET A 150 2.84 -17.99 10.16
CA MET A 150 3.94 -17.21 9.61
C MET A 150 3.78 -17.01 8.10
N GLY A 151 3.90 -15.77 7.64
CA GLY A 151 4.07 -15.42 6.23
C GLY A 151 5.53 -15.20 5.88
N LEU A 152 5.96 -15.68 4.70
CA LEU A 152 7.24 -15.36 4.09
C LEU A 152 6.97 -14.62 2.78
N SER A 153 7.74 -13.58 2.52
CA SER A 153 7.77 -12.93 1.22
C SER A 153 9.20 -12.57 0.82
N VAL A 154 9.47 -12.70 -0.48
CA VAL A 154 10.72 -12.25 -1.11
C VAL A 154 10.37 -11.48 -2.36
N ASP A 155 11.15 -10.44 -2.67
CA ASP A 155 11.04 -9.74 -3.94
C ASP A 155 12.39 -9.33 -4.51
N ALA A 156 12.38 -9.07 -5.81
CA ALA A 156 13.49 -8.48 -6.54
C ALA A 156 12.98 -7.39 -7.48
N GLN A 157 13.77 -6.34 -7.68
CA GLN A 157 13.54 -5.29 -8.67
C GLN A 157 14.68 -5.26 -9.67
N MET A 158 14.30 -5.11 -10.94
CA MET A 158 15.19 -5.15 -12.10
C MET A 158 14.77 -3.99 -13.01
N ASP A 159 15.29 -2.80 -12.76
CA ASP A 159 14.97 -1.60 -13.54
C ASP A 159 15.66 -1.68 -14.90
N LYS A 160 14.88 -1.43 -15.96
CA LYS A 160 15.36 -1.56 -17.36
C LYS A 160 16.46 -0.57 -17.72
N ASP A 161 16.63 0.48 -16.93
CA ASP A 161 17.57 1.57 -17.16
C ASP A 161 18.85 1.43 -16.30
N ALA A 162 18.93 0.39 -15.45
CA ALA A 162 20.11 0.08 -14.65
C ALA A 162 21.13 -0.74 -15.45
N THR A 163 22.40 -0.66 -15.05
CA THR A 163 23.50 -1.47 -15.63
C THR A 163 23.61 -2.85 -15.01
N ASP A 164 22.93 -3.08 -13.89
CA ASP A 164 22.97 -4.32 -13.10
C ASP A 164 21.64 -5.08 -13.25
N ASP A 165 21.69 -6.41 -13.19
CA ASP A 165 20.50 -7.24 -13.43
C ASP A 165 19.48 -7.17 -12.28
N VAL A 166 19.92 -6.95 -11.04
CA VAL A 166 19.06 -6.88 -9.84
C VAL A 166 19.46 -5.69 -8.98
N ASP A 167 18.61 -4.67 -8.92
CA ASP A 167 18.86 -3.42 -8.18
C ASP A 167 18.57 -3.55 -6.69
N ARG A 168 17.54 -4.34 -6.36
CA ARG A 168 17.08 -4.56 -4.99
C ARG A 168 16.59 -5.97 -4.82
N SER A 169 16.91 -6.56 -3.67
CA SER A 169 16.35 -7.84 -3.26
C SER A 169 15.92 -7.77 -1.81
N THR A 170 14.72 -8.26 -1.52
CA THR A 170 14.08 -8.15 -0.21
C THR A 170 13.68 -9.51 0.29
N ILE A 171 13.85 -9.74 1.60
CA ILE A 171 13.20 -10.81 2.33
C ILE A 171 12.41 -10.21 3.49
N GLY A 172 11.26 -10.78 3.78
CA GLY A 172 10.46 -10.38 4.94
C GLY A 172 9.64 -11.52 5.48
N LEU A 173 9.49 -11.52 6.80
CA LEU A 173 8.65 -12.43 7.55
C LEU A 173 7.54 -11.61 8.20
N THR A 174 6.35 -12.18 8.25
CA THR A 174 5.21 -11.64 8.98
C THR A 174 4.53 -12.75 9.76
N GLY A 175 3.71 -12.40 10.73
CA GLY A 175 2.87 -13.39 11.39
C GLY A 175 2.07 -12.81 12.53
N SER A 176 1.26 -13.67 13.13
CA SER A 176 0.54 -13.36 14.35
C SER A 176 0.49 -14.56 15.28
N MET A 177 0.70 -14.30 16.57
CA MET A 177 0.58 -15.29 17.63
C MET A 177 -0.32 -14.72 18.72
N GLY A 178 -1.57 -15.21 18.76
CA GLY A 178 -2.61 -14.68 19.63
C GLY A 178 -2.86 -13.19 19.34
N ALA A 179 -2.63 -12.35 20.35
CA ALA A 179 -2.87 -10.91 20.26
C ALA A 179 -1.68 -10.12 19.66
N ILE A 180 -0.55 -10.79 19.41
CA ILE A 180 0.68 -10.18 18.91
C ILE A 180 0.76 -10.40 17.40
N GLY A 181 0.94 -9.33 16.64
CA GLY A 181 1.38 -9.36 15.24
C GLY A 181 2.82 -8.89 15.14
N TYR A 182 3.60 -9.46 14.25
CA TYR A 182 4.99 -9.08 14.02
C TYR A 182 5.33 -9.09 12.55
N GLY A 183 6.37 -8.35 12.20
CA GLY A 183 7.02 -8.44 10.92
C GLY A 183 8.46 -7.95 10.98
N VAL A 184 9.30 -8.56 10.16
CA VAL A 184 10.69 -8.16 9.97
C VAL A 184 11.00 -8.18 8.49
N ALA A 185 11.84 -7.27 8.03
CA ALA A 185 12.31 -7.30 6.66
C ALA A 185 13.73 -6.76 6.53
N TRP A 186 14.44 -7.28 5.54
CA TRP A 186 15.73 -6.79 5.11
C TRP A 186 15.74 -6.65 3.59
N GLN A 187 16.34 -5.58 3.09
CA GLN A 187 16.51 -5.35 1.66
C GLN A 187 17.94 -4.93 1.35
N ASN A 188 18.59 -5.69 0.48
CA ASN A 188 19.80 -5.25 -0.20
C ASN A 188 19.43 -4.17 -1.22
N ARG A 189 20.19 -3.08 -1.26
CA ARG A 189 20.03 -2.04 -2.26
C ARG A 189 21.37 -1.82 -2.96
N ALA A 190 21.52 -2.28 -4.20
CA ALA A 190 22.82 -2.30 -4.89
C ALA A 190 23.55 -0.93 -4.92
N ALA A 191 22.78 0.17 -4.96
CA ALA A 191 23.31 1.54 -5.07
C ALA A 191 23.14 2.43 -3.81
N SER A 192 22.65 1.88 -2.69
CA SER A 192 22.42 2.64 -1.45
C SER A 192 22.59 1.75 -0.22
N GLY A 193 22.64 2.28 0.99
CA GLY A 193 22.72 1.40 2.15
C GLY A 193 21.51 0.48 2.30
N ASP A 194 21.76 -0.67 2.90
CA ASP A 194 20.77 -1.72 3.13
C ASP A 194 19.66 -1.24 4.04
N TYR A 195 18.45 -1.76 3.84
CA TYR A 195 17.34 -1.52 4.74
C TYR A 195 17.16 -2.68 5.71
N THR A 196 16.96 -2.39 6.98
CA THR A 196 16.47 -3.33 7.99
C THR A 196 15.25 -2.72 8.69
N GLY A 197 14.22 -3.52 8.93
CA GLY A 197 13.06 -3.07 9.68
C GLY A 197 12.40 -4.17 10.50
N VAL A 198 11.84 -3.78 11.64
CA VAL A 198 11.04 -4.62 12.51
C VAL A 198 9.78 -3.88 12.92
N GLY A 199 8.65 -4.57 12.89
CA GLY A 199 7.36 -4.11 13.34
C GLY A 199 6.75 -5.10 14.33
N VAL A 200 6.13 -4.59 15.38
CA VAL A 200 5.35 -5.37 16.33
C VAL A 200 4.04 -4.66 16.61
N GLY A 201 2.98 -5.42 16.85
CA GLY A 201 1.71 -4.86 17.27
C GLY A 201 1.02 -5.78 18.27
N VAL A 202 0.34 -5.19 19.24
CA VAL A 202 -0.43 -5.90 20.25
C VAL A 202 -1.86 -5.40 20.22
N LYS A 203 -2.81 -6.32 20.13
CA LYS A 203 -4.24 -6.05 20.24
C LYS A 203 -4.73 -6.37 21.65
N MET A 204 -5.36 -5.42 22.32
CA MET A 204 -5.91 -5.55 23.67
C MET A 204 -7.39 -5.12 23.64
N GLY A 205 -8.29 -6.07 23.36
CA GLY A 205 -9.69 -5.75 23.08
C GLY A 205 -9.79 -4.86 21.84
N ASP A 206 -10.33 -3.65 22.01
CA ASP A 206 -10.47 -2.65 20.95
C ASP A 206 -9.21 -1.81 20.72
N LEU A 207 -8.28 -1.80 21.69
CA LEU A 207 -7.02 -1.07 21.60
C LEU A 207 -6.02 -1.83 20.74
N LYS A 208 -5.35 -1.14 19.81
CA LYS A 208 -4.22 -1.69 19.06
C LYS A 208 -3.01 -0.79 19.21
N VAL A 209 -1.93 -1.31 19.80
CA VAL A 209 -0.64 -0.61 19.85
C VAL A 209 0.27 -1.24 18.81
N ASN A 210 0.97 -0.43 18.03
CA ASN A 210 2.01 -0.88 17.10
C ASN A 210 3.26 -0.09 17.37
N ALA A 211 4.41 -0.73 17.28
CA ALA A 211 5.70 -0.09 17.29
C ALA A 211 6.53 -0.66 16.14
N ALA A 212 7.39 0.16 15.57
CA ALA A 212 8.29 -0.30 14.53
C ALA A 212 9.57 0.53 14.54
N TRP A 213 10.65 -0.12 14.13
CA TRP A 213 11.96 0.46 13.95
C TRP A 213 12.47 0.12 12.55
N GLU A 214 13.11 1.07 11.91
CA GLU A 214 13.70 0.91 10.59
C GLU A 214 15.06 1.59 10.56
N ASP A 215 15.95 1.07 9.74
CA ASP A 215 17.24 1.63 9.46
C ASP A 215 17.54 1.48 7.98
N VAL A 216 18.06 2.54 7.39
CA VAL A 216 18.65 2.52 6.06
C VAL A 216 20.09 2.95 6.22
N ASP A 217 21.02 2.02 6.02
CA ASP A 217 22.43 2.24 6.27
C ASP A 217 22.94 3.50 5.52
N GLY A 218 23.71 4.33 6.21
CA GLY A 218 24.21 5.60 5.69
C GLY A 218 23.15 6.62 5.25
N VAL A 219 21.86 6.43 5.57
CA VAL A 219 20.77 7.37 5.27
C VAL A 219 20.14 7.88 6.56
N ASP A 220 19.21 7.13 7.16
CA ASP A 220 18.41 7.55 8.32
C ASP A 220 18.03 6.30 9.16
N THR A 221 17.74 6.54 10.43
CA THR A 221 17.06 5.57 11.30
C THR A 221 15.69 6.12 11.70
N SER A 222 14.69 5.25 11.87
CA SER A 222 13.32 5.63 12.22
C SER A 222 12.73 4.78 13.33
N THR A 223 11.99 5.41 14.24
CA THR A 223 11.19 4.74 15.27
C THR A 223 9.76 5.27 15.25
N ASN A 224 8.79 4.36 15.29
CA ASN A 224 7.37 4.67 15.24
C ASN A 224 6.61 3.97 16.34
N VAL A 225 5.62 4.65 16.91
CA VAL A 225 4.62 4.09 17.82
C VAL A 225 3.25 4.62 17.43
N ASN A 226 2.31 3.70 17.23
CA ASN A 226 0.93 4.00 16.85
C ASN A 226 -0.03 3.36 17.85
N ILE A 227 -0.98 4.14 18.35
CA ILE A 227 -2.07 3.67 19.22
C ILE A 227 -3.39 3.92 18.50
N GLY A 228 -3.98 2.84 18.01
CA GLY A 228 -5.23 2.85 17.28
C GLY A 228 -6.46 2.67 18.19
N ARG A 229 -7.51 3.42 17.83
CA ARG A 229 -8.91 3.23 18.23
C ARG A 229 -9.23 3.54 19.70
N ILE A 230 -8.60 4.55 20.29
CA ILE A 230 -9.14 5.12 21.53
C ILE A 230 -10.34 5.99 21.12
N ALA A 231 -11.57 5.48 21.31
CA ALA A 231 -12.80 6.19 20.95
C ALA A 231 -12.84 6.72 19.51
N GLY A 232 -12.28 5.97 18.55
CA GLY A 232 -12.21 6.36 17.13
C GLY A 232 -11.02 7.26 16.77
N VAL A 233 -10.18 7.65 17.74
CA VAL A 233 -8.96 8.43 17.52
C VAL A 233 -7.77 7.49 17.27
N LEU A 234 -6.93 7.85 16.29
CA LEU A 234 -5.61 7.27 16.06
C LEU A 234 -4.56 8.25 16.55
N LEU A 235 -3.68 7.78 17.44
CA LEU A 235 -2.50 8.51 17.86
C LEU A 235 -1.29 7.88 17.18
N ALA A 236 -0.42 8.69 16.58
CA ALA A 236 0.77 8.24 15.89
C ALA A 236 1.94 9.15 16.28
N TYR A 237 3.07 8.55 16.61
CA TYR A 237 4.34 9.22 16.83
C TYR A 237 5.40 8.53 15.97
N GLY A 238 6.19 9.33 15.26
CA GLY A 238 7.31 8.85 14.47
C GLY A 238 8.46 9.84 14.55
N LYS A 239 9.68 9.33 14.68
CA LYS A 239 10.93 10.11 14.67
C LYS A 239 11.86 9.52 13.62
N LYS A 240 12.48 10.39 12.82
CA LYS A 240 13.64 10.10 11.98
C LYS A 240 14.83 10.88 12.52
N ASP A 241 16.01 10.29 12.47
CA ASP A 241 17.29 10.91 12.82
C ASP A 241 18.13 11.13 11.55
#